data_AF-A0A352S4E4-F1
#
_entry.id   AF-A0A352S4E4-F1
#
_cell.length_a   1.000
_cell.length_b   1.000
_cell.length_c   1.000
_cell.angle_alpha   90.00
_cell.angle_beta   90.00
_cell.angle_gamma   90.00
#
_symmetry.space_group_name_H-M   'P 1'
#
loop_
_entity.id
_entity.type
_entity.pdbx_description
1 polymer ?
#
loop_
_entity_poly.entity_id
_entity_poly.type
_entity_poly.pdbx_seq_one_letter_code
_entity_poly.pdbx_strand_id
1 'polypeptide(L)' 'AEYINMIIISTMTSLMFLGGWAPPFSSALTNAIPGFFWLVIKVFLLLSVFIWIRASFPRYRYDQIMRL' A
#
# COMPACT_ATOMS: atom_id res chain seq x y z
N ALA A 1 7.28 10.80 -12.47
CA ALA A 1 7.58 9.36 -12.44
C ALA A 1 7.55 8.77 -11.02
N GLU A 2 8.12 9.46 -10.01
CA GLU A 2 8.16 8.96 -8.62
C GLU A 2 6.78 8.53 -8.06
N TYR A 3 5.73 9.34 -8.28
CA TYR A 3 4.37 9.01 -7.82
C TYR A 3 3.79 7.75 -8.45
N ILE A 4 4.12 7.48 -9.72
CA ILE A 4 3.70 6.25 -10.41
C ILE A 4 4.39 5.04 -9.79
N ASN A 5 5.68 5.15 -9.48
CA ASN A 5 6.41 4.08 -8.78
C ASN A 5 5.82 3.80 -7.39
N MET A 6 5.38 4.82 -6.65
CA MET A 6 4.72 4.62 -5.35
C MET A 6 3.40 3.82 -5.49
N ILE A 7 2.60 4.12 -6.54
CA ILE A 7 1.36 3.39 -6.82
C ILE A 7 1.64 1.94 -7.24
N ILE A 8 2.67 1.71 -8.06
CA ILE A 8 3.06 0.36 -8.47
C ILE A 8 3.54 -0.47 -7.28
N ILE A 9 4.39 0.08 -6.42
CA ILE A 9 4.91 -0.62 -5.24
C ILE A 9 3.79 -0.93 -4.24
N SER A 10 2.88 0.01 -3.99
CA SER A 10 1.73 -0.23 -3.12
C SER A 10 0.77 -1.27 -3.70
N THR A 11 0.55 -1.28 -5.02
CA THR A 11 -0.26 -2.29 -5.71
C THR A 11 0.38 -3.68 -5.65
N MET A 12 1.69 -3.79 -5.90
CA MET A 12 2.45 -5.04 -5.77
C MET A 12 2.44 -5.57 -4.32
N THR A 13 2.63 -4.69 -3.33
CA THR A 13 2.60 -5.07 -1.92
C THR A 13 1.22 -5.57 -1.50
N SER A 14 0.15 -4.90 -1.95
CA SER A 14 -1.23 -5.34 -1.71
C SER A 14 -1.53 -6.72 -2.32
N LEU A 15 -1.02 -6.96 -3.54
CA LEU A 15 -1.18 -8.25 -4.22
C LEU A 15 -0.40 -9.38 -3.54
N MET A 16 0.86 -9.15 -3.18
CA MET A 16 1.76 -10.19 -2.67
C MET A 16 1.54 -10.51 -1.18
N PHE A 17 1.22 -9.51 -0.35
CA PHE A 17 1.14 -9.68 1.11
C PHE A 17 -0.27 -9.59 1.68
N LEU A 18 -1.17 -8.79 1.08
CA LEU A 18 -2.54 -8.60 1.58
C LEU A 18 -3.60 -9.44 0.84
N GLY A 19 -3.16 -10.44 0.07
CA GLY A 19 -4.07 -11.35 -0.64
C GLY A 19 -4.80 -10.73 -1.83
N GLY A 20 -4.34 -9.57 -2.32
CA GLY A 20 -4.82 -8.94 -3.55
C GLY A 20 -6.34 -8.76 -3.60
N TRP A 21 -6.97 -9.60 -4.41
CA TRP A 21 -8.41 -9.60 -4.73
C TRP A 21 -9.26 -10.36 -3.70
N ALA A 22 -8.63 -11.04 -2.74
CA ALA A 22 -9.34 -11.82 -1.74
C ALA A 22 -9.96 -10.93 -0.65
N PRO A 23 -11.23 -11.19 -0.27
CA PRO A 23 -11.86 -10.53 0.87
C PRO A 23 -11.16 -10.95 2.18
N PRO A 24 -10.94 -10.02 3.12
CA PRO A 24 -10.22 -10.30 4.38
C PRO A 24 -11.00 -11.21 5.35
N PHE A 25 -12.32 -11.31 5.20
CA PHE A 25 -13.18 -12.20 5.98
C PHE A 25 -14.12 -12.96 5.04
N SER A 26 -14.22 -14.27 5.20
CA SER A 26 -15.19 -15.11 4.49
C SER A 26 -16.57 -14.92 5.13
N SER A 27 -17.28 -13.87 4.71
CA SER A 27 -18.67 -13.60 5.09
C SER A 27 -19.50 -13.46 3.82
N ALA A 28 -20.77 -13.88 3.87
CA ALA A 28 -21.67 -13.82 2.72
C ALA A 28 -21.80 -12.40 2.13
N LEU A 29 -21.62 -11.37 2.97
CA LEU A 29 -21.68 -9.96 2.56
C LEU A 29 -20.42 -9.49 1.81
N THR A 30 -19.24 -10.01 2.17
CA THR A 30 -17.95 -9.59 1.60
C THR A 30 -17.64 -10.25 0.26
N ASN A 31 -18.24 -11.41 -0.03
CA ASN A 31 -18.18 -12.08 -1.34
C ASN A 31 -19.10 -11.47 -2.41
N ALA A 32 -20.12 -10.71 -2.00
CA ALA A 32 -21.02 -10.03 -2.95
C ALA A 32 -20.38 -8.79 -3.59
N ILE A 33 -19.33 -8.24 -2.97
CA ILE A 33 -18.61 -7.06 -3.44
C ILE A 33 -17.51 -7.51 -4.41
N PRO A 34 -17.40 -6.91 -5.62
CA PRO A 34 -16.34 -7.23 -6.57
C PRO A 34 -14.95 -7.13 -5.91
N GLY A 35 -14.11 -8.16 -6.07
CA GLY A 35 -12.75 -8.22 -5.51
C GLY A 35 -11.87 -7.01 -5.84
N PHE A 36 -12.18 -6.30 -6.93
CA PHE A 36 -11.53 -5.06 -7.32
C PHE A 36 -11.68 -3.93 -6.28
N PHE A 37 -12.84 -3.79 -5.64
CA PHE A 37 -13.05 -2.78 -4.60
C PHE A 37 -12.14 -3.01 -3.38
N TRP A 38 -11.94 -4.29 -3.01
CA TRP A 38 -11.03 -4.66 -1.94
C TRP A 38 -9.58 -4.32 -2.26
N LEU A 39 -9.17 -4.51 -3.51
CA LEU A 39 -7.83 -4.14 -3.96
C LEU A 39 -7.62 -2.62 -3.91
N VAL A 40 -8.57 -1.83 -4.40
CA VAL A 40 -8.49 -0.35 -4.39
C VAL A 40 -8.43 0.19 -2.96
N ILE A 41 -9.25 -0.34 -2.05
CA ILE A 41 -9.23 0.06 -0.63
C ILE A 41 -7.87 -0.23 0.02
N LYS A 42 -7.31 -1.43 -0.19
CA LYS A 42 -6.00 -1.80 0.37
C LYS A 42 -4.88 -0.92 -0.21
N VAL A 43 -4.91 -0.65 -1.51
CA VAL A 43 -3.95 0.24 -2.18
C VAL A 43 -4.06 1.67 -1.64
N PHE A 44 -5.27 2.20 -1.46
CA PHE A 44 -5.48 3.53 -0.89
C PHE A 44 -4.94 3.66 0.54
N LEU A 45 -5.14 2.62 1.36
CA LEU A 45 -4.61 2.56 2.72
C LEU A 45 -3.07 2.58 2.71
N LEU A 46 -2.44 1.75 1.87
CA LEU A 46 -0.99 1.74 1.71
C LEU A 46 -0.44 3.09 1.21
N LEU A 47 -1.11 3.70 0.22
CA LEU A 47 -0.72 5.03 -0.27
C LEU A 47 -0.82 6.10 0.81
N SER A 48 -1.87 6.05 1.63
CA SER A 48 -2.05 6.96 2.76
C SER A 48 -0.91 6.80 3.78
N VAL A 49 -0.49 5.56 4.08
CA VAL A 49 0.68 5.29 4.94
C VAL A 49 1.97 5.84 4.31
N PHE A 50 2.20 5.65 3.01
CA PHE A 50 3.38 6.20 2.32
C PHE A 50 3.43 7.73 2.39
N ILE A 51 2.30 8.40 2.19
CA ILE A 51 2.20 9.86 2.32
C ILE A 51 2.46 10.28 3.77
N TRP A 52 1.93 9.55 4.74
CA TRP A 52 2.10 9.85 6.16
C TRP A 52 3.54 9.68 6.64
N ILE A 53 4.24 8.64 6.19
CA ILE A 53 5.67 8.43 6.45
C ILE A 53 6.48 9.59 5.85
N ARG A 54 6.16 9.99 4.61
CA ARG A 54 6.83 11.13 3.97
C ARG A 54 6.61 12.44 4.71
N ALA A 55 5.44 12.62 5.34
CA ALA A 55 5.12 13.80 6.12
C ALA A 55 5.76 13.78 7.53
N SER A 56 5.88 12.60 8.15
CA SER A 56 6.32 12.47 9.54
C SER A 56 7.83 12.43 9.72
N PHE A 57 8.58 11.94 8.72
CA PHE A 57 10.04 11.86 8.82
C PHE A 57 10.72 13.10 8.20
N PRO A 58 11.48 13.87 9.00
CA PRO A 58 12.40 14.87 8.47
C PRO A 58 13.43 14.21 7.54
N ARG A 59 13.84 14.90 6.48
CA ARG A 59 14.79 14.36 5.50
C ARG A 59 16.08 13.88 6.20
N TYR A 60 16.31 12.57 6.18
CA TYR A 60 17.56 11.98 6.67
C TYR A 60 18.73 12.36 5.74
N ARG A 61 19.88 12.69 6.33
CA ARG A 61 21.09 13.04 5.58
C ARG A 61 21.72 11.77 5.00
N TYR A 62 22.11 11.80 3.72
CA TYR A 62 22.69 10.66 2.99
C TYR A 62 23.89 10.02 3.73
N ASP A 63 24.68 10.83 4.43
CA ASP A 63 25.84 10.37 5.21
C ASP A 63 25.49 9.35 6.32
N GLN A 64 24.27 9.39 6.86
CA GLN A 64 23.82 8.46 7.90
C GLN A 64 23.32 7.14 7.31
N ILE A 65 22.87 7.14 6.05
CA ILE A 65 22.35 5.96 5.35
C ILE A 65 23.50 5.10 4.84
N MET A 66 24.58 5.71 4.34
CA MET A 66 25.75 4.95 3.87
C MET A 66 26.62 4.37 4.99
N ARG A 67 26.37 4.76 6.24
CA ARG A 67 27.11 4.26 7.41
C ARG A 67 26.34 3.16 8.17
N LEU A 68 25.19 2.73 7.66
CA LEU A 68 24.40 1.60 8.16
C LEU A 68 24.63 0.38 7.28
#